data_AF-A0A2P5DL54-F1
#
_entry.id   AF-A0A2P5DL54-F1
#
_cell.length_a   1.000
_cell.length_b   1.000
_cell.length_c   1.000
_cell.angle_alpha   90.00
_cell.angle_beta   90.00
_cell.angle_gamma   90.00
#
_symmetry.space_group_name_H-M   'P 1'
#
loop_
_entity.id
_entity.type
_entity.pdbx_description
1 polymer ?
#
loop_
_entity_poly.entity_id
_entity_poly.type
_entity_poly.pdbx_seq_one_letter_code
_entity_poly.pdbx_strand_id
1 'polypeptide(L)'
;MEDPRTLNKILYVRPPANILSFNEIVSLWEKKIGKTLDRFYVPEDQLLKNIHEYPFPLSCFLSFCHYTFVRGDTSIFETEDPSAVDATELYPEVKYTTVDQYLDRFV
;
A
#
# COMPACT_ATOMS: atom_id res chain seq x y z
N MET A 1 -16.42 -10.84 -20.32
CA MET A 1 -17.68 -10.08 -20.20
C MET A 1 -17.34 -8.83 -19.44
N GLU A 2 -17.64 -7.65 -19.97
CA GLU A 2 -17.37 -6.37 -19.29
C GLU A 2 -18.46 -6.12 -18.23
N ASP A 3 -18.07 -5.59 -17.07
CA ASP A 3 -19.01 -5.20 -16.02
C ASP A 3 -19.47 -3.74 -16.26
N PRO A 4 -20.74 -3.48 -16.59
CA PRO A 4 -21.23 -2.13 -16.84
C PRO A 4 -21.13 -1.21 -15.61
N ARG A 5 -21.01 -1.77 -14.40
CA ARG A 5 -20.84 -1.00 -13.16
C ARG A 5 -19.51 -0.26 -13.09
N THR A 6 -18.50 -0.66 -13.87
CA THR A 6 -17.17 -0.03 -13.91
C THR A 6 -16.98 0.91 -15.10
N LEU A 7 -17.98 1.08 -15.97
CA LEU A 7 -17.88 1.94 -17.16
C LEU A 7 -17.76 3.42 -16.75
N ASN A 8 -16.72 4.10 -17.23
CA ASN A 8 -16.40 5.50 -16.88
C ASN A 8 -16.27 5.72 -15.37
N LYS A 9 -15.75 4.72 -14.64
CA LYS A 9 -15.50 4.77 -13.20
C LYS A 9 -14.02 4.54 -12.90
N ILE A 10 -13.56 5.05 -11.76
CA ILE A 10 -12.29 4.66 -11.15
C ILE A 10 -12.60 3.49 -10.21
N LEU A 11 -12.05 2.31 -10.51
CA LEU A 11 -12.19 1.12 -9.66
C LEU A 11 -11.04 1.07 -8.66
N TYR A 12 -11.33 1.34 -7.38
CA TYR A 12 -10.38 1.20 -6.29
C TYR A 12 -10.33 -0.25 -5.81
N VAL A 13 -9.12 -0.74 -5.53
CA VAL A 13 -8.91 -2.07 -4.95
C VAL A 13 -8.34 -1.89 -3.55
N ARG A 14 -9.23 -1.82 -2.56
CA ARG A 14 -8.88 -1.56 -1.16
C ARG A 14 -9.40 -2.65 -0.24
N PRO A 15 -8.87 -3.88 -0.35
CA PRO A 15 -9.28 -4.96 0.52
C PRO A 15 -9.08 -4.60 1.99
N PRO A 16 -10.13 -4.59 2.84
CA PRO A 16 -10.04 -4.08 4.21
C PRO A 16 -8.92 -4.71 5.05
N ALA A 17 -8.69 -6.03 4.92
CA ALA A 17 -7.63 -6.71 5.67
C ALA A 17 -6.20 -6.44 5.14
N ASN A 18 -6.06 -5.68 4.04
CA ASN A 18 -4.78 -5.29 3.46
C ASN A 18 -4.49 -3.78 3.60
N ILE A 19 -5.36 -3.03 4.28
CA ILE A 19 -5.09 -1.64 4.64
C ILE A 19 -4.24 -1.65 5.92
N LEU A 20 -2.93 -1.56 5.75
CA LEU A 20 -1.95 -1.68 6.82
C LEU A 20 -0.87 -0.60 6.69
N SER A 21 -0.42 -0.08 7.81
CA SER A 21 0.81 0.71 7.90
C SER A 21 2.04 -0.16 7.69
N PHE A 22 3.16 0.45 7.31
CA PHE A 22 4.43 -0.27 7.16
C PHE A 22 4.88 -0.94 8.47
N ASN A 23 4.60 -0.32 9.62
CA ASN A 23 4.89 -0.90 10.94
C ASN A 23 4.09 -2.17 11.22
N GLU A 24 2.82 -2.22 10.80
CA GLU A 24 1.99 -3.43 10.92
C GLU A 24 2.51 -4.54 10.01
N ILE A 25 2.90 -4.21 8.78
CA ILE A 25 3.53 -5.17 7.85
C ILE A 25 4.83 -5.74 8.46
N VAL A 26 5.71 -4.89 8.99
CA VAL A 26 6.94 -5.33 9.67
C VAL A 26 6.62 -6.22 10.87
N SER A 27 5.61 -5.87 11.67
CA SER A 27 5.23 -6.66 12.84
C SER A 27 4.64 -8.03 12.47
N LEU A 28 3.86 -8.12 11.37
CA LEU A 28 3.43 -9.39 10.79
C LEU A 28 4.63 -10.23 10.36
N TRP A 29 5.61 -9.61 9.71
CA TRP A 29 6.80 -10.29 9.24
C TRP A 29 7.67 -10.82 10.40
N GLU A 30 7.95 -9.99 11.41
CA GLU A 30 8.68 -10.37 12.62
C GLU A 30 8.05 -11.58 13.33
N LYS A 31 6.72 -11.60 13.42
CA LYS A 31 5.97 -12.73 13.98
C LYS A 31 6.20 -14.02 13.18
N LYS A 32 6.22 -13.96 11.84
CA LYS A 32 6.41 -15.13 10.98
C LYS A 32 7.84 -15.66 11.03
N ILE A 33 8.84 -14.79 11.05
CA ILE A 33 10.26 -15.20 11.12
C ILE A 33 10.74 -15.50 12.54
N GLY A 34 9.91 -15.24 13.56
CA GLY A 34 10.23 -15.46 14.97
C GLY A 34 11.39 -14.60 15.49
N LYS A 35 11.61 -13.42 14.88
CA LYS A 35 12.74 -12.52 15.20
C LYS A 35 12.28 -11.06 15.12
N THR A 36 12.77 -10.24 16.03
CA THR A 36 12.63 -8.78 15.96
C THR A 36 13.70 -8.21 15.02
N LEU A 37 13.30 -7.29 14.14
CA LEU A 37 14.20 -6.61 13.22
C LEU A 37 14.64 -5.28 13.84
N ASP A 38 15.90 -4.89 13.57
CA ASP A 38 16.36 -3.55 13.90
C ASP A 38 15.64 -2.53 13.02
N ARG A 39 15.00 -1.54 13.66
CA ARG A 39 14.20 -0.52 12.98
C ARG A 39 14.96 0.80 12.95
N PHE A 40 15.14 1.34 11.75
CA PHE A 40 15.66 2.69 11.54
C PHE A 40 14.55 3.56 10.96
N TYR A 41 14.28 4.68 11.60
CA TYR A 41 13.29 5.65 11.13
C TYR A 41 14.01 6.78 10.40
N VAL A 42 13.57 7.07 9.17
CA VAL A 42 14.10 8.16 8.35
C VAL A 42 13.11 9.32 8.41
N PRO A 43 13.50 10.49 8.95
CA PRO A 43 12.68 11.69 8.91
C PRO A 43 12.35 12.13 7.48
N GLU A 44 11.19 12.76 7.28
CA GLU A 44 10.73 13.19 5.96
C GLU A 44 11.69 14.17 5.28
N ASP A 45 12.24 15.13 6.01
CA ASP A 45 13.23 16.09 5.52
C ASP A 45 14.50 15.42 5.01
N GLN A 46 14.98 14.39 5.71
CA GLN A 46 16.12 13.59 5.26
C GLN A 46 15.77 12.78 4.00
N LEU A 47 14.56 12.23 3.91
CA LEU A 47 14.11 11.52 2.71
C LEU A 47 14.00 12.45 1.50
N LEU A 48 13.44 13.65 1.68
CA LEU A 48 13.34 14.67 0.62
C LEU A 48 14.72 15.11 0.13
N LYS A 49 15.67 15.30 1.05
CA LYS A 49 17.08 15.56 0.70
C LYS A 49 17.66 14.42 -0.14
N ASN A 50 17.46 13.17 0.25
CA ASN A 50 17.93 12.00 -0.49
C ASN A 50 17.32 11.92 -1.91
N ILE A 51 16.04 12.27 -2.07
CA ILE A 51 15.37 12.33 -3.37
C ILE A 51 16.07 13.35 -4.30
N HIS A 52 16.47 14.51 -3.78
CA HIS A 52 17.15 15.53 -4.56
C HIS A 52 18.61 15.18 -4.88
N GLU A 53 19.30 14.49 -3.97
CA GLU A 53 20.74 14.21 -4.09
C GLU A 53 21.06 12.95 -4.89
N TYR A 54 20.19 11.93 -4.88
CA TYR A 54 20.45 10.67 -5.57
C TYR A 54 20.09 10.72 -7.06
N PRO A 55 20.84 10.01 -7.92
CA PRO A 55 20.57 9.97 -9.35
C PRO A 55 19.36 9.08 -9.66
N PHE A 56 18.81 9.26 -10.87
CA PHE A 56 17.87 8.30 -11.45
C PHE A 56 18.56 6.92 -11.62
N PRO A 57 17.89 5.79 -11.31
CA PRO A 57 16.47 5.65 -10.95
C PRO A 57 16.16 5.75 -9.44
N LEU A 58 17.17 5.90 -8.59
CA LEU A 58 16.99 5.82 -7.12
C LEU A 58 16.15 6.97 -6.58
N SER A 59 16.36 8.20 -7.05
CA SER A 59 15.50 9.34 -6.66
C SER A 59 14.03 9.12 -7.00
N CYS A 60 13.74 8.52 -8.17
CA CYS A 60 12.39 8.17 -8.58
C CYS A 60 11.75 7.14 -7.62
N PHE A 61 12.51 6.09 -7.28
CA PHE A 61 12.06 5.09 -6.30
C PHE A 61 11.76 5.72 -4.93
N LEU A 62 12.66 6.58 -4.42
CA LEU A 62 12.46 7.25 -3.14
C LEU A 62 11.26 8.21 -3.15
N SER A 63 10.97 8.88 -4.26
CA SER A 63 9.75 9.68 -4.43
C SER A 63 8.50 8.83 -4.29
N PHE A 64 8.47 7.62 -4.87
CA PHE A 64 7.35 6.69 -4.67
C PHE A 64 7.23 6.24 -3.21
N CYS A 65 8.35 5.94 -2.54
CA CYS A 65 8.34 5.61 -1.12
C CYS A 65 7.82 6.77 -0.26
N HIS A 66 8.23 8.00 -0.53
CA HIS A 66 7.75 9.19 0.18
C HIS A 66 6.24 9.36 0.01
N TYR A 67 5.76 9.31 -1.23
CA TYR A 67 4.34 9.42 -1.54
C TYR A 67 3.50 8.31 -0.83
N THR A 68 4.00 7.07 -0.84
CA THR A 68 3.28 5.92 -0.28
C THR A 68 3.32 5.89 1.25
N PHE A 69 4.50 6.04 1.86
CA PHE A 69 4.71 5.76 3.28
C PHE A 69 4.71 7.00 4.18
N VAL A 70 4.93 8.20 3.63
CA VAL A 70 4.98 9.45 4.41
C VAL A 70 3.74 10.28 4.18
N ARG A 71 3.40 10.55 2.90
CA ARG A 71 2.17 11.28 2.55
C ARG A 71 0.91 10.45 2.79
N GLY A 72 1.04 9.12 2.79
CA GLY A 72 -0.06 8.19 3.05
C GLY A 72 -1.10 8.14 1.93
N ASP A 73 -0.76 8.58 0.72
CA ASP A 73 -1.71 8.68 -0.39
C ASP A 73 -1.85 7.34 -1.13
N THR A 74 -2.34 6.34 -0.38
CA THR A 74 -2.85 5.08 -0.91
C THR A 74 -4.35 5.01 -0.70
N SER A 75 -5.09 6.03 -1.12
CA SER A 75 -6.57 5.97 -1.23
C SER A 75 -7.32 5.55 0.06
N ILE A 76 -6.77 5.85 1.24
CA ILE A 76 -7.41 5.61 2.55
C ILE A 76 -8.58 6.60 2.76
N PHE A 77 -8.69 7.61 1.91
CA PHE A 77 -9.79 8.57 1.95
C PHE A 77 -11.06 7.97 1.34
N GLU A 78 -12.19 8.18 2.01
CA GLU A 78 -13.50 8.16 1.37
C GLU A 78 -13.43 9.14 0.21
N THR A 79 -13.44 8.62 -1.01
CA THR A 79 -13.49 9.47 -2.19
C THR A 79 -14.91 9.96 -2.31
N GLU A 80 -15.15 11.26 -2.07
CA GLU A 80 -16.45 11.89 -2.35
C GLU A 80 -16.77 11.93 -3.86
N ASP A 81 -15.87 11.41 -4.70
CA ASP A 81 -16.04 11.31 -6.14
C ASP A 81 -17.14 10.28 -6.49
N PRO A 82 -18.26 10.70 -7.10
CA PRO A 82 -19.33 9.81 -7.51
C PRO A 82 -18.93 8.84 -8.65
N SER A 83 -17.75 9.05 -9.25
CA SER A 83 -17.15 8.14 -10.24
C SER A 83 -16.24 7.08 -9.63
N ALA A 84 -15.96 7.14 -8.32
CA ALA A 84 -15.21 6.12 -7.61
C ALA A 84 -16.12 4.94 -7.19
N VAL A 85 -15.63 3.71 -7.39
CA VAL A 85 -16.28 2.49 -6.91
C VAL A 85 -15.24 1.56 -6.28
N ASP A 86 -15.62 0.80 -5.25
CA ASP A 86 -14.71 -0.15 -4.59
C ASP A 86 -14.92 -1.58 -5.10
N ALA A 87 -13.83 -2.24 -5.48
CA ALA A 87 -13.85 -3.62 -5.96
C ALA A 87 -14.35 -4.61 -4.91
N THR A 88 -14.09 -4.37 -3.62
CA THR A 88 -14.53 -5.27 -2.55
C THR A 88 -16.03 -5.18 -2.27
N GLU A 89 -16.65 -4.05 -2.61
CA GLU A 89 -18.11 -3.88 -2.58
C GLU A 89 -18.78 -4.42 -3.84
N LEU A 90 -18.17 -4.22 -5.01
CA LEU A 90 -18.72 -4.68 -6.29
C LEU A 90 -18.62 -6.21 -6.49
N TYR A 91 -17.61 -6.83 -5.89
CA TYR A 91 -17.29 -8.25 -6.04
C TYR A 91 -17.05 -8.93 -4.68
N PRO A 92 -18.04 -8.94 -3.77
CA PRO A 92 -17.88 -9.49 -2.42
C PRO A 92 -17.62 -11.01 -2.40
N GLU A 93 -17.93 -11.70 -3.49
CA GLU A 93 -17.66 -13.12 -3.66
C GLU A 93 -16.17 -13.44 -3.90
N VAL A 94 -15.37 -12.46 -4.32
CA VAL A 94 -13.96 -12.65 -4.62
C VAL A 94 -13.16 -12.71 -3.31
N LYS A 95 -12.64 -13.89 -2.99
CA LYS A 95 -11.74 -14.09 -1.86
C LYS A 95 -10.34 -13.59 -2.23
N TYR A 96 -9.93 -12.48 -1.64
CA TYR A 96 -8.59 -11.93 -1.80
C TYR A 96 -7.59 -12.56 -0.80
N THR A 97 -6.33 -12.64 -1.20
CA THR A 97 -5.23 -13.04 -0.32
C THR A 97 -4.85 -11.87 0.59
N THR A 98 -4.81 -12.12 1.89
CA THR A 98 -4.38 -11.10 2.86
C THR A 98 -2.86 -10.90 2.82
N VAL A 99 -2.36 -9.75 3.30
CA VAL A 99 -0.91 -9.54 3.45
C VAL A 99 -0.29 -10.61 4.35
N ASP A 100 -0.96 -10.99 5.44
CA ASP A 100 -0.52 -12.07 6.32
C ASP A 100 -0.38 -13.41 5.58
N GLN A 101 -1.38 -13.82 4.80
CA GLN A 101 -1.30 -15.04 3.98
C GLN A 101 -0.25 -14.95 2.87
N TYR A 102 -0.07 -13.77 2.27
CA TYR A 102 0.92 -13.57 1.22
C TYR A 102 2.35 -13.74 1.76
N LEU A 103 2.62 -13.22 2.95
CA LEU A 103 3.93 -13.31 3.60
C LEU A 103 4.29 -14.76 3.97
N ASP A 104 3.31 -15.67 4.16
CA ASP A 104 3.60 -17.10 4.39
C ASP A 104 4.36 -17.77 3.24
N ARG A 105 4.37 -17.17 2.04
CA ARG A 105 5.09 -17.71 0.88
C ARG A 105 6.61 -17.57 0.96
N PHE A 106 7.12 -16.78 1.91
CA PHE A 106 8.54 -16.42 2.03
C PHE A 106 9.20 -16.98 3.29
N VAL A 107 8.46 -17.75 4.10
CA VAL A 107 8.92 -18.34 5.37
C VAL A 107 8.91 -19.86 5.31
#